data_AF-A0A942ATB2-F1
#
_entry.id   AF-A0A942ATB2-F1
#
_cell.length_a   1.000
_cell.length_b   1.000
_cell.length_c   1.000
_cell.angle_alpha   90.00
_cell.angle_beta   90.00
_cell.angle_gamma   90.00
#
_symmetry.space_group_name_H-M   'P 1'
#
loop_
_entity.id
_entity.type
_entity.pdbx_description
1 polymer ?
#
loop_
_entity_poly.entity_id
_entity_poly.type
_entity_poly.pdbx_seq_one_letter_code
_entity_poly.pdbx_strand_id
1 'polypeptide(L)' 'MSKAVTPDEVKEFHRLYEQYGSYAEVARRTGRSASTIGKYIRMAGMTKAHKHAVEQTIGRK' A
#
# COMPACT_ATOMS: atom_id res chain seq x y z
N MET A 1 -8.64 -19.06 4.77
CA MET A 1 -7.99 -18.78 3.46
C MET A 1 -7.43 -17.37 3.48
N SER A 2 -6.10 -17.21 3.64
CA SER A 2 -5.46 -15.90 3.66
C SER A 2 -5.33 -15.37 2.23
N LYS A 3 -6.23 -14.47 1.84
CA LYS A 3 -6.23 -13.84 0.51
C LYS A 3 -5.01 -12.91 0.43
N ALA A 4 -3.96 -13.33 -0.30
CA ALA A 4 -2.73 -12.57 -0.46
C ALA A 4 -3.05 -11.14 -0.90
N VAL A 5 -2.38 -10.16 -0.29
CA VAL A 5 -2.51 -8.75 -0.66
C VAL A 5 -1.69 -8.53 -1.91
N THR A 6 -2.34 -8.07 -2.98
CA THR A 6 -1.66 -7.80 -4.25
C THR A 6 -0.92 -6.47 -4.19
N PRO A 7 0.15 -6.28 -4.99
CA PRO A 7 0.83 -5.00 -5.08
C PRO A 7 -0.08 -3.85 -5.54
N ASP A 8 -1.15 -4.16 -6.28
CA ASP A 8 -2.17 -3.20 -6.70
C ASP A 8 -3.02 -2.73 -5.50
N GLU A 9 -3.43 -3.66 -4.62
CA GLU A 9 -4.09 -3.30 -3.35
C GLU A 9 -3.19 -2.42 -2.47
N VAL A 10 -1.88 -2.63 -2.45
CA VAL A 10 -0.95 -1.78 -1.68
C VAL A 10 -0.90 -0.36 -2.23
N LYS A 11 -0.91 -0.18 -3.56
CA LYS A 11 -1.01 1.16 -4.18
C LYS A 11 -2.34 1.82 -3.84
N GLU A 12 -3.44 1.06 -3.89
CA GLU A 12 -4.77 1.52 -3.51
C GLU A 12 -4.81 1.97 -2.04
N PHE A 13 -4.18 1.22 -1.12
CA PHE A 13 -4.09 1.60 0.28
C PHE A 13 -3.36 2.92 0.48
N HIS A 14 -2.24 3.13 -0.24
CA HIS A 14 -1.49 4.38 -0.16
C HIS A 14 -2.31 5.56 -0.67
N ARG A 15 -2.96 5.39 -1.84
CA ARG A 15 -3.81 6.42 -2.45
C ARG A 15 -5.00 6.79 -1.56
N LEU A 16 -5.68 5.80 -1.00
CA LEU A 16 -6.79 6.00 -0.08
C LEU A 16 -6.31 6.61 1.24
N TYR A 17 -5.14 6.22 1.74
CA TYR A 17 -4.57 6.82 2.93
C TYR A 17 -4.19 8.30 2.72
N GLU A 18 -3.65 8.66 1.56
CA GLU A 18 -3.40 10.07 1.21
C GLU A 18 -4.70 10.88 1.09
N GLN A 19 -5.79 10.26 0.64
CA GLN A 19 -7.08 10.93 0.48
C GLN A 19 -7.85 11.11 1.80
N TYR A 20 -7.86 10.10 2.67
CA TYR A 20 -8.69 10.08 3.89
C TYR A 20 -7.89 10.27 5.18
N GLY A 21 -6.58 10.06 5.17
CA GLY A 21 -5.71 10.16 6.35
C GLY A 21 -6.01 9.14 7.46
N SER A 22 -6.86 8.15 7.22
CA SER A 22 -7.35 7.22 8.25
C SER A 22 -7.34 5.77 7.78
N TYR A 23 -6.57 4.92 8.48
CA TYR A 23 -6.49 3.48 8.20
C TYR A 23 -7.83 2.75 8.31
N ALA A 24 -8.73 3.21 9.19
CA ALA A 24 -10.05 2.62 9.36
C ALA A 24 -10.95 2.86 8.14
N GLU A 25 -10.82 4.03 7.50
CA GLU A 25 -11.61 4.35 6.31
C GLU A 25 -11.10 3.60 5.08
N VAL A 26 -9.77 3.45 4.96
CA VAL A 26 -9.14 2.59 3.94
C VAL A 26 -9.61 1.14 4.11
N ALA A 27 -9.67 0.65 5.34
CA ALA A 27 -10.16 -0.69 5.67
C ALA A 27 -11.61 -0.93 5.26
N ARG A 28 -12.48 0.06 5.48
CA ARG A 28 -13.90 0.00 5.07
C ARG A 28 -14.06 -0.04 3.56
N ARG A 29 -13.26 0.72 2.81
CA ARG A 29 -13.34 0.74 1.33
C ARG A 29 -12.75 -0.49 0.66
N THR A 30 -11.64 -0.99 1.19
CA THR A 30 -10.93 -2.14 0.60
C THR A 30 -11.42 -3.48 1.13
N GLY A 31 -12.22 -3.47 2.20
CA GLY A 31 -12.66 -4.70 2.88
C GLY A 31 -11.52 -5.46 3.56
N ARG A 32 -10.37 -4.79 3.77
CA ARG A 32 -9.18 -5.37 4.41
C ARG A 32 -9.03 -4.89 5.83
N SER A 33 -8.34 -5.66 6.66
CA SER A 33 -8.12 -5.27 8.05
C SER A 33 -7.18 -4.07 8.15
N ALA A 34 -7.50 -3.13 9.04
CA ALA A 34 -6.68 -1.95 9.30
C ALA A 34 -5.23 -2.34 9.69
N SER A 35 -5.03 -3.45 10.40
CA SER A 35 -3.70 -3.97 10.74
C SER A 35 -2.90 -4.42 9.51
N THR A 36 -3.57 -5.01 8.52
CA THR A 36 -2.93 -5.37 7.24
C THR A 36 -2.50 -4.11 6.50
N ILE A 37 -3.41 -3.17 6.36
CA ILE A 37 -3.17 -1.90 5.67
C ILE A 37 -2.03 -1.12 6.33
N GLY A 38 -2.04 -0.98 7.66
CA GLY A 38 -0.98 -0.32 8.40
C GLY A 38 0.38 -1.00 8.23
N LYS A 39 0.42 -2.35 8.19
CA LYS A 39 1.64 -3.10 7.89
C LYS A 39 2.15 -2.77 6.49
N TYR A 40 1.30 -2.80 5.47
CA TYR A 40 1.71 -2.54 4.09
C TYR A 40 2.07 -1.07 3.82
N ILE A 41 1.35 -0.11 4.40
CA ILE A 41 1.69 1.32 4.31
C ILE A 41 3.01 1.60 5.03
N ARG A 42 3.26 1.00 6.20
CA ARG A 42 4.54 1.11 6.90
C ARG A 42 5.68 0.50 6.11
N MET A 43 5.48 -0.68 5.52
CA MET A 43 6.45 -1.32 4.64
C MET A 43 6.71 -0.46 3.39
N ALA A 44 5.67 0.14 2.80
CA ALA A 44 5.76 1.06 1.68
C ALA A 44 6.41 2.41 2.05
N GLY A 45 6.29 2.87 3.29
CA GLY A 45 6.94 4.09 3.79
C GLY A 45 8.40 3.90 4.21
N MET A 46 8.79 2.71 4.66
CA MET A 46 10.20 2.35 4.91
C MET A 46 11.03 2.30 3.61
N THR A 47 10.35 2.36 2.46
CA THR A 47 10.88 2.30 1.09
C THR A 47 11.59 3.59 0.65
N LYS A 48 12.03 4.50 1.53
CA LYS A 48 12.97 5.56 1.09
C LYS A 48 14.30 4.95 0.63
N ALA A 49 14.68 3.79 1.16
CA ALA A 49 15.78 2.95 0.66
C ALA A 49 15.43 2.13 -0.62
N HIS A 50 14.15 2.07 -1.01
CA HIS A 50 13.64 1.09 -1.98
C HIS A 50 12.84 1.76 -3.13
N LYS A 51 12.65 3.10 -3.07
CA LYS A 51 12.22 3.94 -4.20
C LYS A 51 13.15 3.80 -5.40
N HIS A 52 14.46 3.67 -5.14
CA HIS A 52 15.47 3.41 -6.18
C HIS A 52 15.30 2.04 -6.88
N ALA A 53 14.65 1.06 -6.24
CA ALA A 53 14.39 -0.25 -6.83
C ALA A 53 13.11 -0.29 -7.67
N VAL A 54 12.09 0.49 -7.30
CA VAL A 54 10.81 0.55 -8.03
C VAL A 54 10.88 1.50 -9.25
N GLU A 55 11.63 2.60 -9.17
CA GLU A 55 11.90 3.46 -10.34
C GLU A 55 12.65 2.73 -11.46
N GLN A 56 13.46 1.71 -11.15
CA GLN A 56 14.14 0.87 -12.16
C GLN A 56 13.20 -0.10 -12.89
N THR A 57 11.99 -0.35 -12.38
CA THR A 57 11.09 -1.39 -12.92
C THR A 57 9.93 -0.83 -13.73
N ILE A 58 9.55 0.45 -13.55
CA ILE A 58 8.43 1.08 -14.29
C ILE A 58 8.93 2.04 -15.39
N GLY A 59 10.20 1.93 -15.78
CA GLY A 59 10.78 2.80 -16.82
C GLY A 59 11.90 2.12 -17.59
N ARG A 60 11.56 1.22 -18.52
CA ARG A 60 12.34 1.11 -19.76
C ARG A 60 11.41 0.91 -20.95
N LYS A 61 11.52 1.90 -21.83
CA LYS A 61 11.00 2.02 -23.19
C LYS A 61 11.37 0.81 -24.06
#